data_AF-A0A7C1DHY1-F1
#
_entry.id   AF-A0A7C1DHY1-F1
#
_cell.length_a   1.000
_cell.length_b   1.000
_cell.length_c   1.000
_cell.angle_alpha   90.00
_cell.angle_beta   90.00
_cell.angle_gamma   90.00
#
_symmetry.space_group_name_H-M   'P 1'
#
loop_
_entity.id
_entity.type
_entity.pdbx_description
1 polymer ?
#
loop_
_entity_poly.entity_id
_entity_poly.type
_entity_poly.pdbx_seq_one_letter_code
_entity_poly.pdbx_strand_id
1 'polypeptide(L)'
;MRKDSGFQYEKVLKFGGNHDSPSGDHDMTGVELSHLLDQKALQKMMDEFYEVTALPFSLIDSKGMVLAGVGWQDICTCFHRTHPETCANCIESDTRLTEGIDPGKINLYKCKNGMWDVATPVVIDGKKLGNIFMGQFFFDDEEIDRDFFLAQAKRYGFDEKDYMAALERVPRFSREAIDKAMSFFVTLADYLSRLGLSNLRLAHSTEENRVLLEKLSSREALQRLAGELASLGWWTVELPEYISIWSDEVARIHEMPPGFTPTVEEGIGFYAPECRERISEVFERCVKLG
;
A
#
# COMPACT_ATOMS: atom_id res chain seq x y z
N MET A 1 26.86 17.21 -7.11
CA MET A 1 25.76 17.92 -7.78
C MET A 1 24.62 16.93 -7.95
N ARG A 2 23.65 16.92 -7.02
CA ARG A 2 22.44 16.09 -7.12
C ARG A 2 21.46 16.82 -8.03
N LYS A 3 21.05 16.19 -9.12
CA LYS A 3 19.90 16.66 -9.91
C LYS A 3 18.67 15.98 -9.33
N ASP A 4 17.81 16.80 -8.72
CA ASP A 4 16.41 16.48 -8.50
C ASP A 4 15.74 16.19 -9.84
N SER A 5 15.24 14.97 -10.00
CA SER A 5 14.24 14.65 -11.01
C SER A 5 12.93 14.40 -10.28
N GLY A 6 12.12 15.46 -10.16
CA GLY A 6 10.73 15.36 -9.77
C GLY A 6 10.00 14.44 -10.75
N PHE A 7 9.41 13.36 -10.25
CA PHE A 7 8.49 12.52 -10.99
C PHE A 7 7.10 12.72 -10.39
N GLN A 8 6.22 13.29 -11.22
CA GLN A 8 4.82 13.53 -10.89
C GLN A 8 4.05 12.20 -10.88
N TYR A 9 3.40 11.87 -9.76
CA TYR A 9 2.49 10.75 -9.65
C TYR A 9 1.08 11.18 -10.06
N GLU A 10 0.75 11.02 -11.34
CA GLU A 10 -0.64 10.98 -11.80
C GLU A 10 -0.83 9.74 -12.68
N LYS A 11 -1.19 8.62 -12.04
CA LYS A 11 -2.01 7.57 -12.68
C LYS A 11 -3.01 7.05 -11.67
N VAL A 12 -4.21 7.58 -11.80
CA VAL A 12 -5.45 7.10 -11.19
C VAL A 12 -5.60 5.61 -11.50
N LEU A 13 -5.62 4.78 -10.46
CA LEU A 13 -6.05 3.38 -10.54
C LEU A 13 -7.53 3.39 -10.93
N LYS A 14 -7.83 3.03 -12.17
CA LYS A 14 -9.19 2.70 -12.57
C LYS A 14 -9.49 1.29 -12.09
N PHE A 15 -10.06 1.17 -10.90
CA PHE A 15 -10.72 -0.07 -10.48
C PHE A 15 -12.00 -0.22 -11.33
N GLY A 16 -11.99 -1.21 -12.22
CA GLY A 16 -13.10 -1.52 -13.10
C GLY A 16 -14.19 -2.28 -12.36
N GLY A 17 -15.37 -1.67 -12.27
CA GLY A 17 -16.67 -2.29 -12.55
C GLY A 17 -17.21 -3.39 -11.64
N ASN A 18 -18.26 -3.04 -10.88
CA ASN A 18 -19.40 -3.85 -10.44
C ASN A 18 -19.19 -5.38 -10.34
N HIS A 19 -19.04 -5.88 -9.12
CA HIS A 19 -19.74 -7.07 -8.66
C HIS A 19 -19.98 -7.00 -7.15
N ASP A 20 -21.26 -7.09 -6.77
CA ASP A 20 -21.66 -7.46 -5.42
C ASP A 20 -21.09 -8.84 -5.10
N SER A 21 -20.16 -8.92 -4.16
CA SER A 21 -19.75 -10.17 -3.51
C SER A 21 -19.22 -9.87 -2.10
N PRO A 22 -19.87 -10.36 -1.04
CA PRO A 22 -19.39 -10.25 0.34
C PRO A 22 -18.36 -11.36 0.64
N SER A 23 -17.35 -11.50 -0.22
CA SER A 23 -16.22 -12.41 -0.03
C SER A 23 -14.94 -11.60 -0.24
N GLY A 24 -14.07 -11.57 0.76
CA GLY A 24 -12.83 -10.79 0.80
C GLY A 24 -11.73 -11.29 -0.14
N ASP A 25 -12.07 -11.53 -1.40
CA ASP A 25 -11.12 -11.74 -2.49
C ASP A 25 -10.98 -10.38 -3.20
N HIS A 26 -10.02 -9.57 -2.75
CA HIS A 26 -9.71 -8.33 -3.46
C HIS A 26 -9.01 -8.70 -4.78
N ASP A 27 -9.40 -8.07 -5.89
CA ASP A 27 -8.69 -8.29 -7.15
C ASP A 27 -7.25 -7.77 -7.03
N MET A 28 -6.32 -8.72 -6.85
CA MET A 28 -4.89 -8.43 -6.73
C MET A 28 -4.20 -8.24 -8.09
N THR A 29 -4.96 -8.18 -9.19
CA THR A 29 -4.43 -7.95 -10.53
C THR A 29 -3.87 -6.53 -10.64
N GLY A 30 -2.60 -6.41 -11.03
CA GLY A 30 -1.93 -5.10 -11.18
C GLY A 30 -1.47 -4.45 -9.87
N VAL A 31 -1.72 -5.05 -8.71
CA VAL A 31 -1.19 -4.56 -7.42
C VAL A 31 0.33 -4.77 -7.37
N GLU A 32 1.07 -3.70 -7.09
CA GLU A 32 2.54 -3.70 -7.00
C GLU A 32 2.98 -3.46 -5.55
N LEU A 33 3.97 -4.23 -5.09
CA LEU A 33 4.49 -4.13 -3.72
C LEU A 33 5.02 -2.72 -3.39
N SER A 34 5.59 -2.05 -4.40
CA SER A 34 6.08 -0.67 -4.36
C SER A 34 5.03 0.36 -3.94
N HIS A 35 3.74 0.11 -4.22
CA HIS A 35 2.64 0.98 -3.84
C HIS A 35 2.08 0.69 -2.44
N LEU A 36 2.41 -0.47 -1.88
CA LEU A 36 1.91 -0.91 -0.58
C LEU A 36 2.87 -0.60 0.57
N LEU A 37 4.13 -0.25 0.28
CA LEU A 37 5.17 -0.02 1.28
C LEU A 37 5.89 1.32 1.05
N ASP A 38 6.22 2.02 2.14
CA ASP A 38 7.08 3.20 2.07
C ASP A 38 8.54 2.77 1.88
N GLN A 39 8.99 2.79 0.63
CA GLN A 39 10.35 2.40 0.23
C GLN A 39 11.43 3.27 0.89
N LYS A 40 11.16 4.56 1.15
CA LYS A 40 12.15 5.46 1.75
C LYS A 40 12.34 5.14 3.23
N ALA A 41 11.24 4.93 3.95
CA ALA A 41 11.28 4.53 5.34
C ALA A 41 11.92 3.14 5.50
N LEU A 42 11.57 2.21 4.61
CA LEU A 42 12.16 0.87 4.59
C LEU A 42 13.67 0.93 4.33
N GLN A 43 14.12 1.64 3.30
CA GLN A 43 15.55 1.78 2.99
C GLN A 43 16.32 2.34 4.20
N LYS A 44 15.80 3.39 4.84
CA LYS A 44 16.45 3.98 6.03
C LYS A 44 16.57 2.99 7.18
N MET A 45 15.52 2.22 7.48
CA MET A 45 15.56 1.18 8.50
C MET A 45 16.59 0.10 8.17
N MET A 46 16.68 -0.28 6.89
CA MET A 46 17.64 -1.28 6.45
C MET A 46 19.08 -0.76 6.55
N ASP A 47 19.33 0.51 6.22
CA ASP A 47 20.65 1.15 6.37
C ASP A 47 21.10 1.10 7.84
N GLU A 48 20.24 1.53 8.76
CA GLU A 48 20.50 1.52 10.21
C GLU A 48 20.70 0.10 10.77
N PHE A 49 19.93 -0.88 10.28
CA PHE A 49 20.11 -2.29 10.67
C PHE A 49 21.44 -2.85 10.17
N TYR A 50 21.85 -2.51 8.95
CA TYR A 50 23.11 -2.95 8.38
C TYR A 50 24.32 -2.37 9.12
N GLU A 51 24.27 -1.10 9.55
CA GLU A 51 25.34 -0.48 10.32
C GLU A 51 25.66 -1.23 11.63
N VAL A 52 24.66 -1.85 12.25
CA VAL A 52 24.81 -2.56 13.52
C VAL A 52 25.15 -4.04 13.33
N THR A 53 24.61 -4.67 12.29
CA THR A 53 24.67 -6.14 12.14
C THR A 53 25.63 -6.62 11.05
N ALA A 54 25.95 -5.76 10.09
CA ALA A 54 26.64 -6.10 8.85
C ALA A 54 25.98 -7.25 8.05
N LEU A 55 24.69 -7.51 8.28
CA LEU A 55 23.93 -8.53 7.55
C LEU A 55 23.37 -7.93 6.26
N PRO A 56 23.82 -8.38 5.08
CA PRO A 56 23.33 -7.85 3.82
C PRO A 56 21.94 -8.41 3.50
N PHE A 57 21.01 -7.55 3.12
CA PHE A 57 19.65 -7.98 2.80
C PHE A 57 18.94 -7.00 1.85
N SER A 58 17.94 -7.49 1.13
CA SER A 58 17.16 -6.72 0.17
C SER A 58 15.69 -7.14 0.14
N LEU A 59 14.82 -6.21 -0.24
CA LEU A 59 13.44 -6.48 -0.61
C LEU A 59 13.34 -6.37 -2.13
N ILE A 60 12.94 -7.45 -2.78
CA ILE A 60 12.79 -7.52 -4.24
C ILE A 60 11.36 -7.95 -4.55
N ASP A 61 10.71 -7.25 -5.48
CA ASP A 61 9.35 -7.59 -5.91
C ASP A 61 9.31 -8.85 -6.78
N SER A 62 8.10 -9.33 -7.10
CA SER A 62 7.90 -10.51 -7.94
C SER A 62 8.39 -10.35 -9.39
N LYS A 63 8.76 -9.14 -9.82
CA LYS A 63 9.30 -8.83 -11.15
C LYS A 63 10.84 -8.76 -11.15
N GLY A 64 11.48 -8.96 -10.00
CA GLY A 64 12.94 -8.85 -9.84
C GLY A 64 13.43 -7.42 -9.64
N MET A 65 12.54 -6.45 -9.39
CA MET A 65 12.90 -5.08 -9.09
C MET A 65 13.29 -4.95 -7.62
N VAL A 66 14.49 -4.43 -7.37
CA VAL A 66 14.97 -4.13 -6.02
C VAL A 66 14.25 -2.89 -5.50
N LEU A 67 13.44 -3.05 -4.46
CA LEU A 67 12.67 -1.97 -3.83
C LEU A 67 13.46 -1.28 -2.71
N ALA A 68 14.26 -2.05 -1.97
CA ALA A 68 15.18 -1.56 -0.95
C ALA A 68 16.30 -2.59 -0.74
N GLY A 69 17.50 -2.17 -0.37
CA GLY A 69 18.63 -3.09 -0.21
C GLY A 69 19.87 -2.46 0.41
N VAL A 70 20.62 -3.27 1.16
CA VAL A 70 21.84 -2.87 1.88
C VAL A 70 22.88 -3.97 1.86
N GLY A 71 24.17 -3.58 1.99
CA GLY A 71 25.26 -4.54 2.08
C GLY A 71 25.51 -5.35 0.80
N TRP A 72 25.18 -4.81 -0.36
CA TRP A 72 25.42 -5.49 -1.63
C TRP A 72 26.91 -5.70 -1.88
N GLN A 73 27.28 -6.90 -2.33
CA GLN A 73 28.68 -7.27 -2.52
C GLN A 73 29.19 -6.79 -3.89
N ASP A 74 30.41 -6.26 -3.92
CA ASP A 74 31.07 -5.78 -5.15
C ASP A 74 31.11 -6.83 -6.24
N ILE A 75 31.32 -8.10 -5.87
CA ILE A 75 31.35 -9.21 -6.84
C ILE A 75 30.01 -9.31 -7.60
N CYS A 76 28.89 -9.03 -6.93
CA CYS A 76 27.59 -9.05 -7.57
C CYS A 76 27.26 -7.76 -8.31
N THR A 77 27.54 -6.59 -7.74
CA THR A 77 27.15 -5.29 -8.32
C THR A 77 28.08 -4.83 -9.43
N CYS A 78 29.37 -5.15 -9.35
CA CYS A 78 30.36 -4.71 -10.34
C CYS A 78 30.62 -5.76 -11.43
N PHE A 79 30.37 -7.05 -11.17
CA PHE A 79 30.66 -8.13 -12.12
C PHE A 79 29.43 -8.93 -12.52
N HIS A 80 28.72 -9.57 -11.57
CA HIS A 80 27.63 -10.47 -11.97
C HIS A 80 26.44 -9.74 -12.59
N ARG A 81 26.01 -8.61 -12.04
CA ARG A 81 24.84 -7.86 -12.57
C ARG A 81 25.18 -6.94 -13.74
N THR A 82 26.45 -6.68 -14.02
CA THR A 82 26.90 -5.86 -15.14
C THR A 82 27.04 -6.66 -16.43
N HIS A 83 27.33 -7.96 -16.33
CA HIS A 83 27.43 -8.85 -17.49
C HIS A 83 26.09 -9.57 -17.76
N PRO A 84 25.59 -9.60 -19.02
CA PRO A 84 24.25 -10.10 -19.34
C PRO A 84 23.95 -11.53 -18.87
N GLU A 85 24.87 -12.48 -19.07
CA GLU A 85 24.65 -13.89 -18.70
C GLU A 85 24.62 -14.12 -17.19
N THR A 86 25.58 -13.56 -16.44
CA THR A 86 25.61 -13.65 -14.98
C THR A 86 24.51 -12.84 -14.32
N CYS A 87 23.99 -11.80 -15.00
CA CYS A 87 22.83 -11.05 -14.55
C CYS A 87 21.55 -11.86 -14.73
N ALA A 88 21.42 -12.60 -15.83
CA ALA A 88 20.34 -13.57 -16.01
C ALA A 88 20.36 -14.66 -14.92
N ASN A 89 21.55 -15.13 -14.53
CA ASN A 89 21.72 -16.03 -13.37
C ASN A 89 21.22 -15.40 -12.06
N CYS A 90 21.51 -14.12 -11.81
CA CYS A 90 20.98 -13.39 -10.65
C CYS A 90 19.46 -13.34 -10.67
N ILE A 91 18.86 -12.87 -11.77
CA ILE A 91 17.40 -12.74 -11.90
C ILE A 91 16.71 -14.10 -11.74
N GLU A 92 17.27 -15.17 -12.32
CA GLU A 92 16.72 -16.51 -12.16
C GLU A 92 16.82 -17.01 -10.71
N SER A 93 17.92 -16.69 -10.02
CA SER A 93 18.09 -17.02 -8.60
C SER A 93 17.08 -16.26 -7.73
N ASP A 94 16.86 -14.98 -8.00
CA ASP A 94 15.91 -14.14 -7.27
C ASP A 94 14.45 -14.58 -7.51
N THR A 95 14.13 -15.10 -8.70
CA THR A 95 12.76 -15.42 -9.10
C THR A 95 12.43 -16.90 -8.98
N ARG A 96 13.05 -17.76 -9.80
CA ARG A 96 12.68 -19.17 -9.92
C ARG A 96 13.12 -20.00 -8.73
N LEU A 97 14.30 -19.76 -8.19
CA LEU A 97 14.77 -20.49 -7.00
C LEU A 97 13.99 -20.08 -5.73
N THR A 98 13.17 -19.04 -5.80
CA THR A 98 12.30 -18.60 -4.70
C THR A 98 10.81 -18.82 -4.99
N GLU A 99 10.48 -19.59 -6.03
CA GLU A 99 9.12 -20.07 -6.25
C GLU A 99 8.73 -21.14 -5.22
N GLY A 100 7.47 -21.11 -4.79
CA GLY A 100 6.92 -22.15 -3.91
C GLY A 100 7.37 -22.10 -2.44
N ILE A 101 7.99 -21.01 -1.97
CA ILE A 101 8.24 -20.83 -0.54
C ILE A 101 6.92 -20.49 0.15
N ASP A 102 6.51 -21.30 1.12
CA ASP A 102 5.33 -21.03 1.94
C ASP A 102 5.54 -19.82 2.88
N PRO A 103 4.50 -19.04 3.20
CA PRO A 103 4.59 -18.01 4.24
C PRO A 103 5.17 -18.55 5.55
N GLY A 104 6.11 -17.82 6.14
CA GLY A 104 6.79 -18.24 7.37
C GLY A 104 7.90 -19.29 7.17
N LYS A 105 8.18 -19.68 5.94
CA LYS A 105 9.30 -20.56 5.58
C LYS A 105 10.41 -19.77 4.89
N ILE A 106 11.58 -20.39 4.87
CA ILE A 106 12.77 -19.87 4.21
C ILE A 106 13.22 -20.84 3.13
N ASN A 107 13.95 -20.33 2.14
CA ASN A 107 14.74 -21.15 1.24
C ASN A 107 16.19 -20.70 1.28
N LEU A 108 17.10 -21.56 1.76
CA LEU A 108 18.55 -21.37 1.73
C LEU A 108 19.09 -22.09 0.49
N TYR A 109 19.72 -21.35 -0.42
CA TYR A 109 20.20 -21.90 -1.69
C TYR A 109 21.53 -21.27 -2.12
N LYS A 110 22.30 -21.98 -2.95
CA LYS A 110 23.39 -21.38 -3.71
C LYS A 110 22.83 -20.74 -4.97
N CYS A 111 23.07 -19.44 -5.15
CA CYS A 111 22.71 -18.74 -6.37
C CYS A 111 23.53 -19.30 -7.55
N LYS A 112 23.06 -19.06 -8.78
CA LYS A 112 23.73 -19.56 -9.99
C LYS A 112 25.12 -18.96 -10.25
N ASN A 113 25.52 -17.94 -9.49
CA ASN A 113 26.87 -17.37 -9.52
C ASN A 113 27.76 -17.85 -8.35
N GLY A 114 27.28 -18.81 -7.55
CA GLY A 114 28.11 -19.64 -6.64
C GLY A 114 28.14 -19.24 -5.18
N MET A 115 27.40 -18.20 -4.76
CA MET A 115 27.32 -17.77 -3.35
C MET A 115 26.00 -18.19 -2.71
N TRP A 116 25.94 -18.21 -1.38
CA TRP A 116 24.71 -18.47 -0.65
C TRP A 116 23.81 -17.23 -0.58
N ASP A 117 22.52 -17.50 -0.61
CA ASP A 117 21.44 -16.56 -0.41
C ASP A 117 20.30 -17.24 0.35
N VAL A 118 19.49 -16.45 1.04
CA VAL A 118 18.29 -16.95 1.71
C VAL A 118 17.12 -16.05 1.42
N ALA A 119 16.00 -16.65 1.04
CA ALA A 119 14.77 -15.92 0.75
C ALA A 119 13.62 -16.32 1.68
N THR A 120 12.76 -15.35 2.02
CA THR A 120 11.45 -15.56 2.64
C THR A 120 10.40 -14.70 1.92
N PRO A 121 9.20 -15.24 1.61
CA PRO A 121 8.22 -14.55 0.77
C PRO A 121 7.47 -13.46 1.54
N VAL A 122 7.15 -12.37 0.84
CA VAL A 122 6.20 -11.35 1.28
C VAL A 122 4.89 -11.59 0.54
N VAL A 123 3.90 -12.12 1.26
CA VAL A 123 2.59 -12.51 0.74
C VAL A 123 1.52 -11.56 1.27
N ILE A 124 0.77 -10.92 0.39
CA ILE A 124 -0.31 -9.98 0.73
C ILE A 124 -1.57 -10.49 0.07
N ASP A 125 -2.63 -10.67 0.86
CA ASP A 125 -3.93 -11.19 0.41
C ASP A 125 -3.79 -12.50 -0.41
N GLY A 126 -3.04 -13.46 0.13
CA GLY A 126 -2.78 -14.75 -0.51
C GLY A 126 -1.83 -14.71 -1.73
N LYS A 127 -1.43 -13.53 -2.21
CA LYS A 127 -0.54 -13.37 -3.36
C LYS A 127 0.88 -13.01 -2.95
N LYS A 128 1.87 -13.76 -3.44
CA LYS A 128 3.28 -13.40 -3.29
C LYS A 128 3.58 -12.16 -4.14
N LEU A 129 3.96 -11.06 -3.49
CA LEU A 129 4.29 -9.80 -4.17
C LEU A 129 5.80 -9.49 -4.17
N GLY A 130 6.60 -10.25 -3.43
CA GLY A 130 8.05 -10.16 -3.41
C GLY A 130 8.68 -11.14 -2.42
N ASN A 131 9.98 -11.02 -2.20
CA ASN A 131 10.68 -11.71 -1.12
C ASN A 131 11.65 -10.75 -0.42
N ILE A 132 11.91 -11.03 0.86
CA ILE A 132 13.11 -10.55 1.53
C ILE A 132 14.22 -11.56 1.26
N PHE A 133 15.38 -11.05 0.87
CA PHE A 133 16.61 -11.81 0.63
C PHE A 133 17.66 -11.42 1.65
N MET A 134 18.42 -12.39 2.14
CA MET A 134 19.64 -12.17 2.91
C MET A 134 20.81 -12.82 2.18
N GLY A 135 21.73 -11.99 1.68
CA GLY A 135 22.85 -12.43 0.87
C GLY A 135 23.58 -11.27 0.18
N GLN A 136 24.67 -11.53 -0.54
CA GLN A 136 25.32 -12.83 -0.74
C GLN A 136 26.40 -13.12 0.32
N PHE A 137 26.61 -14.39 0.68
CA PHE A 137 27.61 -14.79 1.67
C PHE A 137 28.21 -16.19 1.41
N PHE A 138 29.21 -16.57 2.20
CA PHE A 138 29.69 -17.94 2.35
C PHE A 138 29.59 -18.41 3.80
N PHE A 139 29.51 -19.72 4.04
CA PHE A 139 29.66 -20.22 5.40
C PHE A 139 31.13 -20.17 5.84
N ASP A 140 31.36 -19.98 7.14
CA ASP A 140 32.70 -20.04 7.73
C ASP A 140 33.26 -21.47 7.83
N ASP A 141 32.39 -22.48 7.67
CA ASP A 141 32.71 -23.91 7.72
C ASP A 141 32.92 -24.57 6.33
N GLU A 142 32.83 -23.81 5.24
CA GLU A 142 33.03 -24.34 3.88
C GLU A 142 34.30 -23.79 3.20
N GLU A 143 34.83 -24.54 2.24
CA GLU A 143 35.86 -24.01 1.34
C GLU A 143 35.21 -23.35 0.12
N ILE A 144 35.74 -22.19 -0.29
CA ILE A 144 35.27 -21.50 -1.49
C ILE A 144 35.93 -22.17 -2.70
N ASP A 145 35.10 -22.60 -3.66
CA ASP A 145 35.57 -23.17 -4.94
C ASP A 145 36.18 -22.07 -5.82
N ARG A 146 37.45 -21.75 -5.55
CA ARG A 146 38.18 -20.71 -6.29
C ARG A 146 38.32 -21.03 -7.77
N ASP A 147 38.42 -22.31 -8.15
CA ASP A 147 38.53 -22.72 -9.54
C ASP A 147 37.26 -22.40 -10.32
N PHE A 148 36.08 -22.58 -9.71
CA PHE A 148 34.82 -22.13 -10.28
C PHE A 148 34.79 -20.62 -10.53
N PHE A 149 35.26 -19.80 -9.57
CA PHE A 149 35.29 -18.35 -9.75
C PHE A 149 36.31 -17.91 -10.80
N LEU A 150 37.51 -18.49 -10.83
CA LEU A 150 38.50 -18.23 -11.89
C LEU A 150 37.98 -18.63 -13.27
N ALA A 151 37.30 -19.78 -13.38
CA ALA A 151 36.67 -20.22 -14.62
C ALA A 151 35.57 -19.24 -15.07
N GLN A 152 34.76 -18.70 -14.14
CA GLN A 152 33.78 -17.65 -14.44
C GLN A 152 34.45 -16.37 -14.94
N ALA A 153 35.52 -15.90 -14.28
CA ALA A 153 36.24 -14.70 -14.67
C ALA A 153 36.75 -14.81 -16.11
N LYS A 154 37.40 -15.94 -16.44
CA LYS A 154 37.87 -16.23 -17.79
C LYS A 154 36.73 -16.35 -18.80
N ARG A 155 35.63 -17.02 -18.43
CA ARG A 155 34.48 -17.26 -19.31
C ARG A 155 33.76 -15.97 -19.69
N TYR A 156 33.57 -15.08 -18.72
CA TYR A 156 32.79 -13.85 -18.88
C TYR A 156 33.65 -12.60 -19.08
N GLY A 157 34.98 -12.76 -19.15
CA GLY A 157 35.92 -11.68 -19.44
C GLY A 157 36.07 -10.67 -18.30
N PHE A 158 35.89 -11.10 -17.04
CA PHE A 158 36.16 -10.26 -15.88
C PHE A 158 37.66 -10.10 -15.67
N ASP A 159 38.09 -8.94 -15.16
CA ASP A 159 39.45 -8.79 -14.67
C ASP A 159 39.66 -9.74 -13.49
N GLU A 160 40.50 -10.76 -13.66
CA GLU A 160 40.69 -11.82 -12.67
C GLU A 160 41.15 -11.28 -11.31
N LYS A 161 42.02 -10.26 -11.32
CA LYS A 161 42.56 -9.70 -10.07
C LYS A 161 41.48 -8.97 -9.30
N ASP A 162 40.74 -8.09 -9.96
CA ASP A 162 39.69 -7.30 -9.32
C ASP A 162 38.49 -8.19 -8.91
N TYR A 163 38.14 -9.17 -9.73
CA TYR A 163 37.06 -10.12 -9.45
C TYR A 163 37.38 -11.01 -8.25
N MET A 164 38.58 -11.58 -8.19
CA MET A 164 39.00 -12.39 -7.04
C MET A 164 39.17 -11.52 -5.79
N ALA A 165 39.64 -10.27 -5.91
CA ALA A 165 39.66 -9.36 -4.77
C ALA A 165 38.25 -9.05 -4.25
N ALA A 166 37.24 -8.97 -5.13
CA ALA A 166 35.85 -8.81 -4.74
C ALA A 166 35.29 -10.08 -4.07
N LEU A 167 35.66 -11.27 -4.55
CA LEU A 167 35.30 -12.55 -3.93
C LEU A 167 35.79 -12.65 -2.48
N GLU A 168 37.03 -12.25 -2.21
CA GLU A 168 37.61 -12.30 -0.86
C GLU A 168 36.95 -11.33 0.13
N ARG A 169 36.22 -10.32 -0.35
CA ARG A 169 35.47 -9.39 0.51
C ARG A 169 34.07 -9.89 0.88
N VAL A 170 33.59 -10.97 0.25
CA VAL A 170 32.26 -11.54 0.53
C VAL A 170 32.21 -12.00 1.99
N PRO A 171 31.19 -11.59 2.78
CA PRO A 171 31.12 -11.91 4.19
C PRO A 171 30.97 -13.41 4.41
N ARG A 172 31.51 -13.87 5.55
CA ARG A 172 31.41 -15.25 6.00
C ARG A 172 30.63 -15.31 7.30
N PHE A 173 29.66 -16.22 7.36
CA PHE A 173 28.79 -16.38 8.53
C PHE A 173 28.77 -17.82 9.00
N SER A 174 28.61 -18.01 10.30
CA SER A 174 28.32 -19.33 10.85
C SER A 174 26.87 -19.71 10.56
N ARG A 175 26.58 -21.02 10.52
CA ARG A 175 25.21 -21.52 10.38
C ARG A 175 24.29 -20.99 11.48
N GLU A 176 24.79 -20.94 12.72
CA GLU A 176 24.04 -20.39 13.86
C GLU A 176 23.69 -18.90 13.67
N ALA A 177 24.60 -18.10 13.11
CA ALA A 177 24.34 -16.70 12.82
C ALA A 177 23.23 -16.55 11.76
N ILE A 178 23.26 -17.36 10.70
CA ILE A 178 22.21 -17.40 9.68
C ILE A 178 20.87 -17.83 10.29
N ASP A 179 20.83 -18.91 11.07
CA ASP A 179 19.58 -19.39 11.68
C ASP A 179 18.92 -18.32 12.56
N LYS A 180 19.70 -17.58 13.36
CA LYS A 180 19.20 -16.46 14.17
C LYS A 180 18.71 -15.30 13.31
N ALA A 181 19.47 -14.93 12.28
CA ALA A 181 19.09 -13.87 11.35
C ALA A 181 17.79 -14.21 10.60
N MET A 182 17.60 -15.47 10.21
CA MET A 182 16.41 -15.90 9.48
C MET A 182 15.14 -15.81 10.31
N SER A 183 15.21 -16.07 11.63
CA SER A 183 14.06 -15.83 12.52
C SER A 183 13.60 -14.37 12.49
N PHE A 184 14.55 -13.42 12.42
CA PHE A 184 14.24 -12.00 12.28
C PHE A 184 13.63 -11.70 10.91
N PHE A 185 14.25 -12.15 9.81
CA PHE A 185 13.76 -11.84 8.46
C PHE A 185 12.39 -12.44 8.16
N VAL A 186 12.08 -13.64 8.68
CA VAL A 186 10.73 -14.22 8.58
C VAL A 186 9.70 -13.34 9.31
N THR A 187 10.05 -12.85 10.50
CA THR A 187 9.17 -11.95 11.27
C THR A 187 8.99 -10.61 10.55
N LEU A 188 10.06 -10.07 9.95
CA LEU A 188 10.01 -8.86 9.14
C LEU A 188 9.12 -9.05 7.91
N ALA A 189 9.22 -10.18 7.21
CA ALA A 189 8.35 -10.50 6.08
C ALA A 189 6.87 -10.56 6.48
N ASP A 190 6.54 -11.22 7.60
CA ASP A 190 5.16 -11.24 8.12
C ASP A 190 4.66 -9.83 8.47
N TYR A 191 5.51 -9.00 9.10
CA TYR A 191 5.17 -7.62 9.40
C TYR A 191 4.89 -6.80 8.13
N LEU A 192 5.77 -6.86 7.12
CA LEU A 192 5.57 -6.17 5.84
C LEU A 192 4.32 -6.67 5.11
N SER A 193 4.05 -7.97 5.16
CA SER A 193 2.83 -8.57 4.64
C SER A 193 1.56 -7.99 5.27
N ARG A 194 1.51 -7.90 6.61
CA ARG A 194 0.37 -7.31 7.34
C ARG A 194 0.24 -5.82 7.09
N LEU A 195 1.36 -5.09 7.02
CA LEU A 195 1.36 -3.67 6.72
C LEU A 195 0.83 -3.41 5.31
N GLY A 196 1.31 -4.15 4.32
CA GLY A 196 0.83 -4.03 2.95
C GLY A 196 -0.65 -4.39 2.80
N LEU A 197 -1.14 -5.41 3.50
CA LEU A 197 -2.57 -5.74 3.54
C LEU A 197 -3.39 -4.60 4.17
N SER A 198 -2.88 -3.97 5.24
CA SER A 198 -3.54 -2.85 5.88
C SER A 198 -3.62 -1.63 4.96
N ASN A 199 -2.55 -1.34 4.23
CA ASN A 199 -2.50 -0.24 3.26
C ASN A 199 -3.44 -0.50 2.06
N LEU A 200 -3.52 -1.74 1.58
CA LEU A 200 -4.46 -2.12 0.53
C LEU A 200 -5.93 -1.91 0.96
N ARG A 201 -6.29 -2.36 2.17
CA ARG A 201 -7.64 -2.17 2.72
C ARG A 201 -7.96 -0.70 2.95
N LEU A 202 -6.99 0.08 3.41
CA LEU A 202 -7.15 1.52 3.57
C LEU A 202 -7.41 2.19 2.22
N ALA A 203 -6.63 1.88 1.19
CA ALA A 203 -6.82 2.42 -0.15
C ALA A 203 -8.22 2.09 -0.71
N HIS A 204 -8.67 0.84 -0.55
CA HIS A 204 -10.02 0.43 -0.96
C HIS A 204 -11.11 1.22 -0.24
N SER A 205 -11.04 1.30 1.10
CA SER A 205 -12.01 2.02 1.90
C SER A 205 -12.06 3.51 1.57
N THR A 206 -10.90 4.13 1.30
CA THR A 206 -10.86 5.54 0.89
C THR A 206 -11.55 5.77 -0.47
N GLU A 207 -11.40 4.84 -1.41
CA GLU A 207 -12.02 4.94 -2.73
C GLU A 207 -13.54 4.68 -2.65
N GLU A 208 -13.97 3.68 -1.88
CA GLU A 208 -15.39 3.43 -1.62
C GLU A 208 -16.08 4.65 -1.00
N ASN A 209 -15.45 5.25 0.00
CA ASN A 209 -15.96 6.48 0.62
C ASN A 209 -16.06 7.62 -0.38
N ARG A 210 -15.07 7.79 -1.25
CA ARG A 210 -15.11 8.81 -2.32
C ARG A 210 -16.32 8.61 -3.23
N VAL A 211 -16.54 7.39 -3.71
CA VAL A 211 -17.69 7.05 -4.58
C VAL A 211 -19.03 7.25 -3.86
N LEU A 212 -19.12 6.88 -2.59
CA LEU A 212 -20.33 7.08 -1.79
C LEU A 212 -20.63 8.57 -1.59
N LEU A 213 -19.62 9.38 -1.30
CA LEU A 213 -19.75 10.84 -1.17
C LEU A 213 -20.20 11.49 -2.50
N GLU A 214 -19.66 11.06 -3.63
CA GLU A 214 -20.09 11.53 -4.96
C GLU A 214 -21.55 11.17 -5.27
N LYS A 215 -21.98 9.96 -4.89
CA LYS A 215 -23.38 9.52 -5.04
C LYS A 215 -24.33 10.31 -4.13
N LEU A 216 -23.93 10.59 -2.88
CA LEU A 216 -24.72 11.41 -1.95
C LEU A 216 -24.88 12.83 -2.49
N SER A 217 -23.79 13.48 -2.89
CA SER A 217 -23.81 14.82 -3.50
C SER A 217 -24.70 14.89 -4.74
N SER A 218 -24.62 13.87 -5.62
CA SER A 218 -25.48 13.80 -6.80
C SER A 218 -26.97 13.64 -6.45
N ARG A 219 -27.30 12.89 -5.40
CA ARG A 219 -28.68 12.72 -4.93
C ARG A 219 -29.23 14.00 -4.31
N GLU A 220 -28.44 14.68 -3.49
CA GLU A 220 -28.82 15.97 -2.90
C GLU A 220 -29.10 17.03 -3.98
N ALA A 221 -28.26 17.07 -5.03
CA ALA A 221 -28.48 17.96 -6.17
C ALA A 221 -29.80 17.65 -6.91
N LEU A 222 -30.08 16.36 -7.17
CA LEU A 222 -31.34 15.94 -7.79
C LEU A 222 -32.56 16.26 -6.93
N GLN A 223 -32.48 16.06 -5.61
CA GLN A 223 -33.56 16.43 -4.68
C GLN A 223 -33.83 17.94 -4.70
N ARG A 224 -32.77 18.76 -4.70
CA ARG A 224 -32.91 20.22 -4.81
C ARG A 224 -33.60 20.62 -6.11
N LEU A 225 -33.13 20.11 -7.25
CA LEU A 225 -33.72 20.40 -8.56
C LEU A 225 -35.18 19.92 -8.67
N ALA A 226 -35.52 18.76 -8.12
CA ALA A 226 -36.89 18.27 -8.12
C ALA A 226 -37.82 19.16 -7.29
N GLY A 227 -37.34 19.64 -6.13
CA GLY A 227 -38.06 20.62 -5.31
C GLY A 227 -38.32 21.93 -6.06
N GLU A 228 -37.30 22.45 -6.76
CA GLU A 228 -37.41 23.66 -7.58
C GLU A 228 -38.39 23.50 -8.76
N LEU A 229 -38.28 22.42 -9.53
CA LEU A 229 -39.12 22.18 -10.72
C LEU A 229 -40.59 21.94 -10.38
N ALA A 230 -40.86 21.31 -9.25
CA ALA A 230 -42.22 21.02 -8.81
C ALA A 230 -42.84 22.15 -7.97
N SER A 231 -42.10 23.23 -7.71
CA SER A 231 -42.46 24.26 -6.71
C SER A 231 -42.87 23.63 -5.36
N LEU A 232 -42.18 22.56 -4.98
CA LEU A 232 -42.43 21.84 -3.73
C LEU A 232 -41.42 22.33 -2.68
N GLY A 233 -41.94 23.12 -1.75
CA GLY A 233 -41.24 23.48 -0.53
C GLY A 233 -41.09 22.28 0.42
N TRP A 234 -39.92 22.13 1.02
CA TRP A 234 -39.70 21.22 2.14
C TRP A 234 -39.05 21.95 3.31
N TRP A 235 -39.32 21.48 4.51
CA TRP A 235 -38.67 21.93 5.72
C TRP A 235 -38.39 20.71 6.60
N THR A 236 -37.32 20.78 7.38
CA THR A 236 -36.99 19.78 8.40
C THR A 236 -36.73 20.48 9.72
N VAL A 237 -36.90 19.76 10.84
CA VAL A 237 -36.47 20.23 12.15
C VAL A 237 -35.57 19.16 12.76
N GLU A 238 -34.33 19.53 13.07
CA GLU A 238 -33.39 18.66 13.77
C GLU A 238 -33.64 18.77 15.28
N LEU A 239 -33.79 17.62 15.92
CA LEU A 239 -34.04 17.49 17.36
C LEU A 239 -32.81 16.84 18.04
N PRO A 240 -32.55 17.15 19.32
CA PRO A 240 -33.34 18.00 20.22
C PRO A 240 -33.06 19.51 20.12
N GLU A 241 -32.16 19.95 19.25
CA GLU A 241 -31.73 21.35 19.17
C GLU A 241 -32.77 22.30 18.54
N TYR A 242 -33.88 21.75 18.01
CA TYR A 242 -34.96 22.47 17.32
C TYR A 242 -34.45 23.36 16.16
N ILE A 243 -33.44 22.88 15.43
CA ILE A 243 -32.90 23.59 14.27
C ILE A 243 -33.85 23.34 13.10
N SER A 244 -34.68 24.33 12.80
CA SER A 244 -35.48 24.34 11.58
C SER A 244 -34.57 24.60 10.38
N ILE A 245 -34.82 23.94 9.26
CA ILE A 245 -34.12 24.11 7.98
C ILE A 245 -35.17 24.22 6.89
N TRP A 246 -35.15 25.31 6.13
CA TRP A 246 -36.09 25.56 5.05
C TRP A 246 -35.39 25.42 3.70
N SER A 247 -36.09 24.84 2.72
CA SER A 247 -35.66 24.92 1.34
C SER A 247 -35.84 26.35 0.79
N ASP A 248 -35.06 26.70 -0.24
CA ASP A 248 -35.23 27.98 -0.95
C ASP A 248 -36.65 28.14 -1.53
N GLU A 249 -37.34 27.04 -1.83
CA GLU A 249 -38.73 27.07 -2.27
C GLU A 249 -39.69 27.43 -1.12
N VAL A 250 -39.50 26.89 0.10
CA VAL A 250 -40.30 27.32 1.26
C VAL A 250 -40.05 28.79 1.58
N ALA A 251 -38.78 29.22 1.55
CA ALA A 251 -38.44 30.63 1.72
C ALA A 251 -39.17 31.49 0.67
N ARG A 252 -39.16 31.08 -0.61
CA ARG A 252 -39.86 31.77 -1.69
C ARG A 252 -41.38 31.81 -1.51
N ILE A 253 -42.01 30.71 -1.08
CA ILE A 253 -43.46 30.62 -0.78
C ILE A 253 -43.85 31.67 0.28
N HIS A 254 -42.97 31.91 1.25
CA HIS A 254 -43.16 32.89 2.33
C HIS A 254 -42.56 34.27 2.02
N GLU A 255 -42.17 34.53 0.76
CA GLU A 255 -41.58 35.80 0.31
C GLU A 255 -40.27 36.20 1.03
N MET A 256 -39.51 35.21 1.50
CA MET A 256 -38.22 35.37 2.16
C MET A 256 -37.05 35.16 1.20
N PRO A 257 -35.87 35.75 1.45
CA PRO A 257 -34.70 35.56 0.60
C PRO A 257 -34.20 34.11 0.60
N PRO A 258 -33.56 33.63 -0.49
CA PRO A 258 -32.93 32.31 -0.53
C PRO A 258 -31.94 32.11 0.62
N GLY A 259 -31.90 30.90 1.18
CA GLY A 259 -31.14 30.57 2.38
C GLY A 259 -31.77 31.03 3.70
N PHE A 260 -32.93 31.69 3.68
CA PHE A 260 -33.64 32.05 4.92
C PHE A 260 -34.15 30.81 5.64
N THR A 261 -33.80 30.69 6.92
CA THR A 261 -34.18 29.58 7.78
C THR A 261 -34.60 30.14 9.14
N PRO A 262 -35.91 30.18 9.45
CA PRO A 262 -36.41 30.66 10.73
C PRO A 262 -36.30 29.57 11.80
N THR A 263 -36.36 29.98 13.07
CA THR A 263 -36.66 29.06 14.18
C THR A 263 -38.05 28.43 14.00
N VAL A 264 -38.33 27.33 14.70
CA VAL A 264 -39.67 26.70 14.67
C VAL A 264 -40.76 27.71 15.05
N GLU A 265 -40.53 28.53 16.07
CA GLU A 265 -41.50 29.50 16.57
C GLU A 265 -41.74 30.65 15.58
N GLU A 266 -40.68 31.18 14.95
CA GLU A 266 -40.78 32.15 13.85
C GLU A 266 -41.51 31.55 12.64
N GLY A 267 -41.23 30.28 12.31
CA GLY A 267 -41.90 29.55 11.24
C GLY A 267 -43.41 29.42 11.47
N ILE A 268 -43.82 29.10 12.71
CA ILE A 268 -45.24 29.08 13.11
C ILE A 268 -45.85 30.50 13.03
N GLY A 269 -45.05 31.53 13.22
CA GLY A 269 -45.44 32.94 13.06
C GLY A 269 -45.99 33.29 11.67
N PHE A 270 -45.62 32.54 10.61
CA PHE A 270 -46.13 32.75 9.25
C PHE A 270 -47.59 32.28 9.06
N TYR A 271 -48.15 31.48 9.98
CA TYR A 271 -49.56 31.09 9.95
C TYR A 271 -50.47 32.20 10.51
N ALA A 272 -51.74 32.21 10.08
CA ALA A 272 -52.76 33.12 10.61
C ALA A 272 -52.89 32.97 12.15
N PRO A 273 -53.08 34.07 12.91
CA PRO A 273 -53.06 34.05 14.38
C PRO A 273 -53.97 32.99 15.01
N GLU A 274 -55.14 32.74 14.44
CA GLU A 274 -56.14 31.81 14.95
C GLU A 274 -55.70 30.33 14.80
N CYS A 275 -54.73 30.06 13.93
CA CYS A 275 -54.23 28.71 13.65
C CYS A 275 -52.96 28.35 14.43
N ARG A 276 -52.22 29.35 14.96
CA ARG A 276 -50.87 29.15 15.52
C ARG A 276 -50.86 28.19 16.70
N GLU A 277 -51.78 28.35 17.65
CA GLU A 277 -51.89 27.49 18.83
C GLU A 277 -52.11 26.02 18.43
N ARG A 278 -53.03 25.77 17.49
CA ARG A 278 -53.28 24.42 16.96
C ARG A 278 -52.05 23.84 16.26
N ILE A 279 -51.33 24.63 15.45
CA ILE A 279 -50.13 24.16 14.75
C ILE A 279 -49.03 23.81 15.76
N SER A 280 -48.80 24.66 16.78
CA SER A 280 -47.85 24.38 17.85
C SER A 280 -48.17 23.09 18.59
N GLU A 281 -49.43 22.87 18.96
CA GLU A 281 -49.86 21.64 19.64
C GLU A 281 -49.69 20.38 18.78
N VAL A 282 -49.96 20.47 17.48
CA VAL A 282 -49.78 19.35 16.56
C VAL A 282 -48.30 19.05 16.36
N PHE A 283 -47.48 20.09 16.22
CA PHE A 283 -46.03 19.96 16.12
C PHE A 283 -45.43 19.32 17.38
N GLU A 284 -45.77 19.84 18.57
CA GLU A 284 -45.35 19.28 19.86
C GLU A 284 -45.74 17.81 20.02
N ARG A 285 -46.93 17.42 19.55
CA ARG A 285 -47.36 16.01 19.57
C ARG A 285 -46.54 15.15 18.62
N CYS A 286 -46.27 15.63 17.40
CA CYS A 286 -45.40 14.95 16.43
C CYS A 286 -44.01 14.70 17.03
N VAL A 287 -43.41 15.73 17.64
CA VAL A 287 -42.10 15.62 18.31
C VAL A 287 -42.10 14.57 19.43
N LYS A 288 -43.18 14.47 20.21
CA LYS A 288 -43.28 13.54 21.35
C LYS A 288 -43.61 12.10 20.95
N LEU A 289 -44.34 11.90 19.86
CA LEU A 289 -44.95 10.60 19.53
C LEU A 289 -44.35 9.91 18.30
N GLY A 290 -43.63 10.64 17.44
CA GLY A 290 -43.21 10.15 16.11
C GLY A 290 -44.38 9.95 15.16
#